data_AF-W6LBJ4-F1
#
_entry.id   AF-W6LBJ4-F1
#
_cell.length_a   1.000
_cell.length_b   1.000
_cell.length_c   1.000
_cell.angle_alpha   90.00
_cell.angle_beta   90.00
_cell.angle_gamma   90.00
#
_symmetry.space_group_name_H-M   'P 1'
#
loop_
_entity.id
_entity.type
_entity.pdbx_description
1 polymer ?
#
loop_
_entity_poly.entity_id
_entity_poly.type
_entity_poly.pdbx_seq_one_letter_code
_entity_poly.pdbx_strand_id
1 'polypeptide(L)'
;MHRDFRTLKSKVNNAIHENYSLIDCSEISNELSLALASSPDSDELKALNYRYQTYLGKKYVKDHALDIFLSDITQQLLKRKSEQPLQEILEFLNKNEIHR
;
A
#
# COMPACT_ATOMS: atom_id res chain seq x y z
N MET A 1 27.68 4.19 6.40
CA MET A 1 26.55 4.23 7.36
C MET A 1 25.77 5.54 7.34
N HIS A 2 26.24 6.68 7.86
CA HIS A 2 25.39 7.90 7.89
C HIS A 2 25.08 8.51 6.51
N ARG A 3 25.95 8.32 5.51
CA ARG A 3 25.74 8.82 4.14
C ARG A 3 24.66 8.03 3.41
N ASP A 4 24.59 6.73 3.63
CA ASP A 4 23.65 5.82 2.97
C ASP A 4 22.22 6.04 3.48
N PHE A 5 22.06 6.24 4.80
CA PHE A 5 20.76 6.56 5.40
C PHE A 5 20.21 7.90 4.89
N ARG A 6 21.04 8.96 4.81
CA ARG A 6 20.59 10.28 4.33
C ARG A 6 20.12 10.23 2.88
N THR A 7 20.84 9.51 2.02
CA THR A 7 20.46 9.31 0.61
C THR A 7 19.12 8.59 0.53
N LEU A 8 18.97 7.48 1.24
CA LEU A 8 17.74 6.69 1.24
C LEU A 8 16.54 7.48 1.80
N LYS A 9 16.76 8.24 2.88
CA LYS A 9 15.77 9.17 3.44
C LYS A 9 15.33 10.22 2.43
N SER A 10 16.27 10.77 1.65
CA SER A 10 15.95 11.73 0.59
C SER A 10 15.13 11.08 -0.52
N LYS A 11 15.49 9.86 -0.97
CA LYS A 11 14.72 9.13 -1.98
C LYS A 11 13.28 8.88 -1.53
N VAL A 12 13.09 8.39 -0.30
CA VAL A 12 11.76 8.17 0.29
C VAL A 12 10.97 9.48 0.39
N ASN A 13 11.60 10.56 0.86
CA ASN A 13 10.93 11.86 0.95
C ASN A 13 10.47 12.35 -0.42
N ASN A 14 11.32 12.23 -1.45
CA ASN A 14 11.01 12.66 -2.80
C ASN A 14 9.88 11.82 -3.40
N ALA A 15 9.93 10.49 -3.27
CA ALA A 15 8.87 9.61 -3.78
C ALA A 15 7.50 9.93 -3.15
N ILE A 16 7.47 10.25 -1.85
CA ILE A 16 6.25 10.66 -1.15
C ILE A 16 5.80 12.05 -1.62
N HIS A 17 6.72 13.01 -1.73
CA HIS A 17 6.40 14.39 -2.09
C HIS A 17 5.88 14.50 -3.53
N GLU A 18 6.56 13.85 -4.46
CA GLU A 18 6.24 13.82 -5.89
C GLU A 18 5.17 12.78 -6.23
N ASN A 19 4.67 12.03 -5.23
CA ASN A 19 3.60 11.05 -5.38
C ASN A 19 3.88 10.04 -6.51
N TYR A 20 5.06 9.41 -6.45
CA TYR A 20 5.51 8.41 -7.42
C TYR A 20 4.51 7.27 -7.60
N SER A 21 4.48 6.70 -8.80
CA SER A 21 3.70 5.48 -9.07
C SER A 21 4.26 4.30 -8.28
N LEU A 22 3.44 3.26 -8.05
CA LEU A 22 3.89 2.05 -7.36
C LEU A 22 5.02 1.32 -8.10
N ILE A 23 5.07 1.44 -9.43
CA ILE A 23 6.12 0.85 -10.27
C ILE A 23 7.46 1.55 -9.98
N ASP A 24 7.45 2.89 -9.97
CA ASP A 24 8.64 3.71 -9.72
C ASP A 24 9.14 3.58 -8.26
N CYS A 25 8.29 3.11 -7.36
CA CYS A 25 8.61 2.85 -5.96
C CYS A 25 9.40 1.54 -5.73
N SER A 26 9.49 0.66 -6.73
CA SER A 26 10.10 -0.67 -6.56
C SER A 26 11.59 -0.63 -6.17
N GLU A 27 12.37 0.26 -6.78
CA GLU A 27 13.80 0.42 -6.49
C GLU A 27 14.05 0.85 -5.04
N ILE A 28 13.29 1.84 -4.57
CA ILE A 28 13.41 2.36 -3.19
C ILE A 28 13.02 1.28 -2.17
N SER A 29 12.01 0.45 -2.48
CA SER A 29 11.62 -0.69 -1.64
C SER A 29 12.76 -1.70 -1.48
N ASN A 30 13.48 -1.99 -2.56
CA ASN A 30 14.62 -2.91 -2.54
C ASN A 30 15.77 -2.34 -1.72
N GLU A 31 16.11 -1.06 -1.91
CA GLU A 31 17.15 -0.39 -1.13
C GLU A 31 16.84 -0.35 0.37
N LEU A 32 15.58 -0.06 0.75
CA LEU A 32 15.14 -0.10 2.14
C LEU A 32 15.26 -1.50 2.74
N SER A 33 14.88 -2.53 1.99
CA SER A 33 14.96 -3.92 2.44
C SER A 33 16.40 -4.35 2.67
N LEU A 34 17.31 -3.99 1.77
CA LEU A 34 18.75 -4.26 1.91
C LEU A 34 19.37 -3.48 3.08
N ALA A 35 18.99 -2.22 3.27
CA ALA A 35 19.46 -1.40 4.38
C ALA A 35 19.01 -1.97 5.74
N LEU A 36 17.76 -2.40 5.84
CA LEU A 36 17.22 -3.06 7.03
C LEU A 36 17.91 -4.40 7.30
N ALA A 37 18.12 -5.23 6.28
CA ALA A 37 18.84 -6.50 6.44
C ALA A 37 20.28 -6.29 6.94
N SER A 38 20.93 -5.21 6.49
CA SER A 38 22.29 -4.85 6.89
C SER A 38 22.37 -4.17 8.25
N SER A 39 21.26 -3.67 8.80
CA SER A 39 21.20 -2.94 10.07
C SER A 39 19.84 -3.14 10.75
N PRO A 40 19.52 -4.38 11.17
CA PRO A 40 18.17 -4.75 11.62
C PRO A 40 17.77 -4.06 12.92
N ASP A 41 18.73 -3.60 13.72
CA ASP A 41 18.47 -2.91 14.99
C ASP A 41 18.37 -1.38 14.84
N SER A 42 18.50 -0.84 13.63
CA SER A 42 18.41 0.61 13.40
C SER A 42 16.97 1.12 13.49
N ASP A 43 16.65 1.82 14.58
CA ASP A 43 15.34 2.46 14.76
C ASP A 43 15.05 3.53 13.70
N GLU A 44 16.08 4.24 13.23
CA GLU A 44 15.95 5.22 12.16
C GLU A 44 15.51 4.58 10.83
N LEU A 45 16.09 3.43 10.47
CA LEU A 45 15.69 2.69 9.27
C LEU A 45 14.30 2.05 9.44
N LYS A 46 13.97 1.52 10.62
CA LYS A 46 12.61 1.01 10.91
C LYS A 46 11.56 2.11 10.76
N ALA A 47 11.81 3.30 11.32
CA ALA A 47 10.91 4.44 11.21
C ALA A 47 10.77 4.92 9.75
N LEU A 48 11.87 4.97 9.01
CA LEU A 48 11.85 5.33 7.58
C LEU A 48 11.04 4.31 6.76
N ASN A 49 11.28 3.02 6.97
CA ASN A 49 10.55 1.95 6.30
C ASN A 49 9.06 1.99 6.64
N TYR A 50 8.68 2.16 7.92
CA TYR A 50 7.29 2.29 8.33
C TYR A 50 6.58 3.43 7.59
N ARG A 51 7.20 4.61 7.51
CA ARG A 51 6.65 5.75 6.78
C ARG A 51 6.48 5.45 5.30
N TYR A 52 7.46 4.78 4.69
CA TYR A 52 7.41 4.41 3.29
C TYR A 52 6.33 3.37 2.99
N GLN A 53 6.22 2.31 3.79
CA GLN A 53 5.16 1.29 3.67
C GLN A 53 3.76 1.90 3.87
N THR A 54 3.63 2.84 4.80
CA THR A 54 2.38 3.59 5.00
C THR A 54 1.99 4.38 3.75
N TYR A 55 2.96 5.02 3.08
CA TYR A 55 2.72 5.69 1.81
C TYR A 55 2.28 4.71 0.72
N LEU A 56 3.02 3.61 0.52
CA LEU A 56 2.68 2.60 -0.49
C LEU A 56 1.28 2.00 -0.27
N GLY A 57 0.91 1.69 0.97
CA GLY A 57 -0.41 1.18 1.30
C GLY A 57 -1.53 2.17 0.94
N LYS A 58 -1.36 3.46 1.31
CA LYS A 58 -2.32 4.51 0.94
C LYS A 58 -2.40 4.72 -0.58
N LYS A 59 -1.25 4.67 -1.25
CA LYS A 59 -1.14 4.83 -2.69
C LYS A 59 -1.85 3.68 -3.42
N TYR A 60 -1.65 2.44 -2.99
CA TYR A 60 -2.37 1.27 -3.51
C TYR A 60 -3.88 1.37 -3.33
N VAL A 61 -4.34 1.71 -2.11
CA VAL A 61 -5.77 1.93 -1.85
C VAL A 61 -6.36 2.97 -2.79
N LYS A 62 -5.67 4.09 -2.98
CA LYS A 62 -6.11 5.19 -3.85
C LYS A 62 -6.10 4.81 -5.33
N ASP A 63 -5.00 4.25 -5.82
CA ASP A 63 -4.82 3.93 -7.24
C ASP A 63 -5.78 2.82 -7.71
N HIS A 64 -6.23 1.96 -6.79
CA HIS A 64 -7.22 0.92 -7.03
C HIS A 64 -8.63 1.27 -6.54
N ALA A 65 -8.88 2.50 -6.06
CA ALA A 65 -10.17 2.97 -5.54
C ALA A 65 -10.83 1.99 -4.54
N LEU A 66 -10.01 1.38 -3.66
CA LEU A 66 -10.48 0.32 -2.76
C LEU A 66 -11.47 0.84 -1.71
N ASP A 67 -11.34 2.11 -1.33
CA ASP A 67 -12.28 2.79 -0.44
C ASP A 67 -13.69 2.84 -1.03
N ILE A 68 -13.82 3.20 -2.31
CA ILE A 68 -15.10 3.22 -3.04
C ILE A 68 -15.64 1.80 -3.14
N PHE A 69 -14.81 0.87 -3.61
CA PHE A 69 -15.18 -0.54 -3.78
C PHE A 69 -15.73 -1.17 -2.49
N LEU A 70 -15.03 -1.00 -1.36
CA LEU A 70 -15.45 -1.55 -0.08
C LEU A 70 -16.74 -0.88 0.44
N SER A 71 -16.90 0.42 0.21
CA SER A 71 -18.11 1.17 0.58
C SER A 71 -19.32 0.62 -0.19
N ASP A 72 -19.18 0.43 -1.50
CA ASP A 72 -20.27 -0.05 -2.36
C ASP A 72 -20.73 -1.46 -1.98
N ILE A 73 -19.79 -2.38 -1.74
CA ILE A 73 -20.10 -3.73 -1.27
C ILE A 73 -20.83 -3.68 0.07
N THR A 74 -20.27 -2.93 1.04
CA THR A 74 -20.83 -2.84 2.39
C THR A 74 -22.25 -2.29 2.35
N GLN A 75 -22.50 -1.24 1.56
CA GLN A 75 -23.84 -0.67 1.40
C GLN A 75 -24.82 -1.67 0.78
N GLN A 76 -24.40 -2.47 -0.20
CA GLN A 76 -25.26 -3.49 -0.80
C GLN A 76 -25.64 -4.58 0.20
N LEU A 77 -24.66 -5.11 0.95
CA LEU A 77 -24.88 -6.12 1.98
C LEU A 77 -25.85 -5.61 3.06
N LEU A 78 -25.66 -4.37 3.52
CA LEU A 78 -26.51 -3.74 4.53
C LEU A 78 -27.93 -3.49 4.01
N LYS A 79 -28.09 -3.02 2.76
CA LYS A 79 -29.41 -2.81 2.15
C LYS A 79 -30.20 -4.10 2.01
N ARG A 80 -29.53 -5.20 1.64
CA ARG A 80 -30.15 -6.52 1.47
C ARG A 80 -30.34 -7.27 2.78
N LYS A 81 -29.69 -6.82 3.86
CA LYS A 81 -29.60 -7.54 5.14
C LYS A 81 -29.15 -8.99 4.90
N SER A 82 -28.09 -9.13 4.11
CA SER A 82 -27.59 -10.41 3.61
C SER A 82 -27.44 -11.44 4.74
N GLU A 83 -28.09 -12.60 4.59
CA GLU A 83 -27.92 -13.74 5.49
C GLU A 83 -26.59 -14.49 5.24
N GLN A 84 -25.97 -14.29 4.07
CA GLN A 84 -24.72 -14.94 3.65
C GLN A 84 -23.69 -13.95 3.08
N PRO A 85 -23.25 -12.95 3.89
CA PRO A 85 -22.49 -11.81 3.38
C PRO A 85 -21.16 -12.18 2.72
N LEU A 86 -20.49 -13.23 3.20
CA LEU A 86 -19.24 -13.70 2.60
C LEU A 86 -19.45 -14.23 1.17
N GLN A 87 -20.53 -14.97 0.92
CA GLN A 87 -20.82 -15.51 -0.40
C GLN A 87 -21.17 -14.39 -1.39
N GLU A 88 -21.97 -13.40 -0.96
CA GLU A 88 -22.29 -12.23 -1.78
C GLU A 88 -21.05 -11.40 -2.14
N ILE A 89 -20.09 -11.24 -1.21
CA ILE A 89 -18.80 -10.58 -1.49
C ILE A 89 -18.03 -11.34 -2.57
N LEU A 90 -17.95 -12.67 -2.47
CA LEU A 90 -17.26 -13.50 -3.46
C LEU A 90 -17.92 -13.38 -4.85
N GLU A 91 -19.25 -13.40 -4.91
CA GLU A 91 -19.97 -13.19 -6.17
C GLU A 91 -19.72 -11.80 -6.76
N PHE A 92 -19.64 -10.76 -5.93
CA PHE A 92 -19.35 -9.40 -6.37
C PHE A 92 -17.93 -9.27 -6.93
N LEU A 93 -16.95 -9.88 -6.26
CA LEU A 93 -15.57 -9.95 -6.74
C LEU A 93 -15.49 -10.67 -8.10
N ASN A 94 -16.11 -11.84 -8.22
CA ASN A 94 -16.11 -12.63 -9.45
C ASN A 94 -16.79 -11.90 -10.62
N LYS A 95 -17.87 -11.15 -10.37
CA LYS A 95 -18.55 -10.36 -11.41
C LYS A 95 -17.69 -9.21 -11.93
N ASN A 96 -16.88 -8.59 -11.07
CA ASN A 96 -16.00 -7.49 -11.47
C ASN A 96 -14.75 -7.96 -12.22
N GLU A 97 -14.27 -9.20 -11.99
CA GLU A 97 -13.17 -9.78 -12.77
C GLU A 97 -13.55 -10.02 -14.24
N ILE A 98 -14.82 -10.27 -14.55
CA ILE A 98 -15.31 -10.51 -15.92
C ILE A 98 -15.36 -9.21 -16.76
N HIS A 99 -15.18 -8.05 -16.15
CA HIS A 99 -15.27 -6.73 -16.82
C HIS A 99 -13.95 -5.94 -16.84
N ARG A 100 -12.83 -6.60 -16.52
CA ARG A 100 -11.46 -6.11 -16.76
C ARG A 100 -10.80 -6.88 -17.89
#